data_AF-T1GXT1-F1
#
_entry.id   AF-T1GXT1-F1
#
_cell.length_a   1.000
_cell.length_b   1.000
_cell.length_c   1.000
_cell.angle_alpha   90.00
_cell.angle_beta   90.00
_cell.angle_gamma   90.00
#
_symmetry.space_group_name_H-M   'P 1'
#
loop_
_entity.id
_entity.type
_entity.pdbx_description
1 polymer ?
#
loop_
_entity_poly.entity_id
_entity_poly.type
_entity_poly.pdbx_seq_one_letter_code
_entity_poly.pdbx_strand_id
1 'polypeptide(L)'
;MTMCPLCDKCDFWNIKETCFYSKITYLIDNPSTVFFAVFMSFWATLFLELWKRYSAEITHRWDLTGFDVHEEHPRPQYLARLAHVRKTRIDYVTNTKEPRAPFWRMKLPGTVFSFSVVLLLVALAFAAVIGVVIYRMCILTINVNFFEETMSTSQKMMLTTASAACINLAGTLAHTNRI
;
A
#
# COMPACT_ATOMS: atom_id res chain seq x y z
N MET A 1 31.92 -26.17 0.23
CA MET A 1 30.93 -26.72 1.18
C MET A 1 29.62 -26.80 0.44
N THR A 2 29.04 -28.00 0.43
CA THR A 2 27.75 -28.28 -0.19
C THR A 2 26.63 -27.98 0.81
N MET A 3 25.56 -27.38 0.33
CA MET A 3 24.36 -27.06 1.10
C MET A 3 23.29 -28.11 0.81
N CYS A 4 22.38 -28.30 1.77
CA CYS A 4 21.23 -29.16 1.56
C CYS A 4 20.31 -28.59 0.45
N PRO A 5 19.66 -29.49 -0.31
CA PRO A 5 18.64 -29.10 -1.27
C PRO A 5 17.44 -28.42 -0.61
N LEU A 6 16.81 -27.48 -1.31
CA LEU A 6 15.62 -26.76 -0.84
C LEU A 6 14.31 -27.50 -1.16
N CYS A 7 14.38 -28.64 -1.86
CA CYS A 7 13.22 -29.47 -2.21
C CYS A 7 13.59 -30.96 -2.20
N ASP A 8 12.59 -31.84 -2.06
CA ASP A 8 12.79 -33.29 -1.91
C ASP A 8 13.46 -33.97 -3.11
N LYS A 9 13.41 -33.37 -4.30
CA LYS A 9 13.99 -33.90 -5.56
C LYS A 9 15.03 -32.97 -6.18
N CYS A 10 15.69 -32.15 -5.37
CA CYS A 10 16.71 -31.21 -5.81
C CYS A 10 18.12 -31.79 -5.59
N ASP A 11 19.07 -31.43 -6.45
CA ASP A 11 20.49 -31.70 -6.22
C ASP A 11 21.12 -30.83 -5.13
N PHE A 12 22.20 -31.34 -4.55
CA PHE A 12 23.05 -30.60 -3.63
C PHE A 12 23.82 -29.50 -4.39
N TRP A 13 23.83 -28.29 -3.82
CA TRP A 13 24.44 -27.12 -4.46
C TRP A 13 25.62 -26.57 -3.64
N ASN A 14 26.55 -25.87 -4.30
CA ASN A 14 27.74 -25.32 -3.64
C ASN A 14 27.52 -23.87 -3.20
N ILE A 15 27.88 -23.57 -1.94
CA ILE A 15 27.75 -22.22 -1.35
C ILE A 15 28.57 -21.13 -2.09
N LYS A 16 29.58 -21.53 -2.87
CA LYS A 16 30.40 -20.58 -3.65
C LYS A 16 29.57 -19.85 -4.72
N GLU A 17 28.49 -20.46 -5.21
CA GLU A 17 27.62 -19.89 -6.25
C GLU A 17 26.86 -18.65 -5.76
N THR A 18 26.61 -18.49 -4.46
CA THR A 18 25.88 -17.35 -3.87
C THR A 18 26.80 -16.24 -3.34
N CYS A 19 28.12 -16.34 -3.54
CA CYS A 19 29.10 -15.37 -3.01
C CYS A 19 28.81 -13.92 -3.44
N PHE A 20 28.38 -13.70 -4.68
CA PHE A 20 28.02 -12.36 -5.17
C PHE A 20 26.81 -11.78 -4.42
N TYR A 21 25.77 -12.59 -4.24
CA TYR A 21 24.59 -12.20 -3.47
C TYR A 21 24.96 -11.86 -2.02
N SER A 22 25.79 -12.68 -1.37
CA SER A 22 26.26 -12.42 0.00
C SER A 22 27.08 -11.12 0.12
N LYS A 23 27.89 -10.78 -0.89
CA LYS A 23 28.61 -9.49 -0.92
C LYS A 23 27.65 -8.31 -1.00
N ILE A 24 26.58 -8.40 -1.82
CA ILE A 24 25.54 -7.37 -1.91
C ILE A 24 24.81 -7.24 -0.57
N THR A 25 24.37 -8.35 0.02
CA THR A 25 23.69 -8.34 1.32
C THR A 25 24.58 -7.71 2.39
N TYR A 26 25.88 -8.01 2.43
CA TYR A 26 26.79 -7.38 3.40
C TYR A 26 26.99 -5.87 3.20
N LEU A 27 26.92 -5.39 1.95
CA LEU A 27 26.94 -3.95 1.67
C LEU A 27 25.68 -3.24 2.21
N ILE A 28 24.53 -3.92 2.18
CA ILE A 28 23.24 -3.38 2.63
C ILE A 28 23.05 -3.56 4.14
N ASP A 29 23.35 -4.73 4.69
CA ASP A 29 23.21 -5.09 6.11
C ASP A 29 24.53 -4.82 6.87
N ASN A 30 25.08 -3.63 6.66
CA ASN A 30 26.26 -3.16 7.37
C ASN A 30 25.85 -2.43 8.67
N PRO A 31 26.70 -2.38 9.72
CA PRO A 31 26.43 -1.57 10.91
C PRO A 31 26.00 -0.11 10.64
N SER A 32 26.42 0.48 9.52
CA SER A 32 25.98 1.80 9.05
C SER A 32 24.45 1.92 8.88
N THR A 33 23.77 0.85 8.45
CA THR A 33 22.33 0.86 8.18
C THR A 33 21.50 1.10 9.43
N VAL A 34 22.00 0.68 10.60
CA VAL A 34 21.36 0.96 11.90
C VAL A 34 21.39 2.46 12.19
N PHE A 35 22.54 3.11 11.99
CA PHE A 35 22.67 4.55 12.15
C PHE A 35 21.78 5.31 11.15
N PHE A 36 21.76 4.87 9.90
CA PHE A 36 20.89 5.42 8.88
C PHE A 36 19.40 5.30 9.24
N ALA A 37 18.94 4.17 9.77
CA ALA A 37 17.56 3.98 10.19
C ALA A 37 17.13 4.94 11.32
N VAL A 38 18.04 5.17 12.28
CA VAL A 38 17.82 6.16 13.35
C VAL A 38 17.74 7.57 12.77
N PHE A 39 18.67 7.94 11.88
CA PHE A 39 18.63 9.23 11.18
C PHE A 39 17.34 9.42 10.37
N MET A 40 16.90 8.40 9.63
CA MET A 40 15.66 8.46 8.84
C MET A 40 14.42 8.66 9.71
N SER A 41 14.42 8.12 10.94
CA SER A 41 13.33 8.31 11.90
C SER A 41 13.26 9.75 12.41
N PHE A 42 14.42 10.34 12.75
CA PHE A 42 14.50 11.76 13.11
C PHE A 42 14.18 12.67 11.91
N TRP A 43 14.69 12.34 10.73
CA TRP A 43 14.43 13.09 9.51
C TRP A 43 12.93 13.09 9.16
N ALA A 44 12.26 11.95 9.23
CA ALA A 44 10.82 11.84 8.93
C ALA A 44 9.96 12.68 9.90
N THR A 45 10.29 12.65 11.21
CA THR A 45 9.58 13.47 12.20
C THR A 45 9.82 14.96 11.99
N LEU A 46 11.08 15.37 11.80
CA LEU A 46 11.43 16.77 11.48
C LEU A 46 10.77 17.23 10.18
N PHE A 47 10.75 16.39 9.15
CA PHE A 47 10.10 16.69 7.88
C PHE A 47 8.61 16.98 8.07
N LEU A 48 7.89 16.13 8.82
CA LEU A 48 6.47 16.35 9.08
C LEU A 48 6.20 17.60 9.94
N GLU A 49 7.04 17.89 10.93
CA GLU A 49 6.91 19.12 11.75
C GLU A 49 7.19 20.39 10.94
N LEU A 50 8.27 20.38 10.15
CA LEU A 50 8.60 21.49 9.25
C LEU A 50 7.56 21.66 8.15
N TRP A 51 7.02 20.56 7.63
CA TRP A 51 5.93 20.58 6.65
C TRP A 51 4.66 21.20 7.23
N LYS A 52 4.27 20.82 8.46
CA LYS A 52 3.13 21.44 9.15
C LYS A 52 3.34 22.95 9.31
N ARG A 53 4.54 23.38 9.71
CA ARG A 53 4.86 24.81 9.84
C ARG A 53 4.81 25.53 8.49
N TYR A 54 5.38 24.95 7.45
CA TYR A 54 5.38 25.50 6.09
C TYR A 54 3.97 25.59 5.51
N SER A 55 3.15 24.54 5.71
CA SER A 55 1.74 24.53 5.29
C SER A 55 0.97 25.64 5.98
N ALA A 56 1.13 25.83 7.30
CA ALA A 56 0.48 26.91 8.04
C ALA A 56 0.91 28.31 7.56
N GLU A 57 2.19 28.49 7.25
CA GLU A 57 2.70 29.73 6.67
C GLU A 57 2.06 30.02 5.31
N ILE A 58 1.94 29.03 4.43
CA ILE A 58 1.25 29.20 3.14
C ILE A 58 -0.21 29.55 3.35
N THR A 59 -0.92 28.82 4.22
CA THR A 59 -2.33 29.09 4.52
C THR A 59 -2.53 30.52 5.02
N HIS A 60 -1.64 31.02 5.87
CA HIS A 60 -1.68 32.41 6.34
C HIS A 60 -1.34 33.40 5.22
N ARG A 61 -0.32 33.15 4.40
CA ARG A 61 0.04 34.03 3.26
C ARG A 61 -1.07 34.11 2.21
N TRP A 62 -1.84 33.04 2.04
CA TRP A 62 -2.99 32.99 1.14
C TRP A 62 -4.29 33.46 1.81
N ASP A 63 -4.22 33.97 3.05
CA ASP A 63 -5.37 34.46 3.82
C ASP A 63 -6.50 33.41 3.97
N LEU A 64 -6.12 32.13 3.98
CA LEU A 64 -7.04 31.00 4.09
C LEU A 64 -7.29 30.60 5.56
N THR A 65 -6.77 31.35 6.52
CA THR A 65 -6.90 31.06 7.96
C THR A 65 -8.32 31.26 8.49
N GLY A 66 -9.16 32.01 7.77
CA GLY A 66 -10.55 32.31 8.15
C GLY A 66 -11.62 31.47 7.44
N PHE A 67 -11.24 30.59 6.50
CA PHE A 67 -12.18 29.64 5.90
C PHE A 67 -12.51 28.53 6.92
N ASP A 68 -13.41 28.85 7.85
CA ASP A 68 -13.93 27.86 8.81
C ASP A 68 -14.82 26.83 8.09
N VAL A 69 -14.86 25.62 8.62
CA VAL A 69 -15.76 24.52 8.17
C VAL A 69 -17.23 24.97 8.15
N HIS A 70 -17.57 26.02 8.89
CA HIS A 70 -18.92 26.56 8.99
C HIS A 70 -19.36 27.39 7.77
N GLU A 71 -18.42 27.85 6.93
CA GLU A 71 -18.74 28.66 5.74
C GLU A 71 -18.72 27.84 4.44
N GLU A 72 -18.25 26.59 4.50
CA GLU A 72 -18.25 25.69 3.35
C GLU A 72 -19.66 25.15 3.09
N HIS A 73 -20.28 25.61 2.00
CA HIS A 73 -21.56 25.10 1.52
C HIS A 73 -21.56 23.56 1.33
N PRO A 74 -22.65 22.86 1.69
CA PRO A 74 -22.72 21.41 1.54
C PRO A 74 -22.67 20.99 0.06
N ARG A 75 -21.91 19.92 -0.21
CA ARG A 75 -21.68 19.41 -1.58
C ARG A 75 -23.00 19.23 -2.34
N PRO A 76 -23.13 19.72 -3.58
CA PRO A 76 -24.41 19.72 -4.31
C PRO A 76 -24.95 18.31 -4.58
N GLN A 77 -24.08 17.32 -4.78
CA GLN A 77 -24.47 15.91 -4.94
C GLN A 77 -25.17 15.34 -3.69
N TYR A 78 -24.75 15.79 -2.50
CA TYR A 78 -25.38 15.40 -1.24
C TYR A 78 -26.77 16.04 -1.13
N LEU A 79 -26.89 17.34 -1.41
CA LEU A 79 -28.16 18.05 -1.41
C LEU A 79 -29.17 17.46 -2.41
N ALA A 80 -28.73 17.15 -3.63
CA ALA A 80 -29.58 16.51 -4.64
C ALA A 80 -30.12 15.16 -4.17
N ARG A 81 -29.28 14.35 -3.52
CA ARG A 81 -29.69 13.05 -2.96
C ARG A 81 -30.67 13.22 -1.80
N LEU A 82 -30.57 14.32 -1.05
CA LEU A 82 -31.44 14.62 0.09
C LEU A 82 -32.70 15.43 -0.27
N ALA A 83 -32.88 15.86 -1.52
CA ALA A 83 -34.01 16.68 -1.96
C ALA A 83 -35.39 16.06 -1.64
N HIS A 84 -35.46 14.72 -1.58
CA HIS A 84 -36.68 13.98 -1.25
C HIS A 84 -36.97 13.89 0.27
N VAL A 85 -36.03 14.31 1.14
CA VAL A 85 -36.14 14.17 2.59
C VAL A 85 -36.80 15.41 3.18
N ARG A 86 -37.99 15.24 3.77
CA ARG A 86 -38.80 16.36 4.32
C ARG A 86 -38.25 16.97 5.61
N LYS A 87 -37.40 16.26 6.34
CA LYS A 87 -36.86 16.71 7.64
C LYS A 87 -35.71 17.69 7.41
N THR A 88 -35.95 18.96 7.69
CA THR A 88 -34.95 20.02 7.64
C THR A 88 -34.60 20.52 9.05
N ARG A 89 -33.37 20.99 9.23
CA ARG A 89 -32.89 21.67 10.43
C ARG A 89 -32.40 23.06 10.02
N ILE A 90 -32.67 24.06 10.84
CA ILE A 90 -32.11 25.40 10.65
C ILE A 90 -30.70 25.38 11.24
N ASP A 91 -29.71 25.79 10.45
CA ASP A 91 -28.36 25.99 10.95
C ASP A 91 -28.29 27.29 11.78
N TYR A 92 -27.54 27.24 12.88
CA TYR A 92 -27.50 28.32 13.87
C TYR A 92 -26.60 29.49 13.45
N VAL A 93 -25.67 29.25 12.51
CA VAL A 93 -24.73 30.26 12.00
C VAL A 93 -25.30 30.91 10.74
N THR A 94 -25.67 30.11 9.75
CA THR A 94 -26.10 30.62 8.43
C THR A 94 -27.59 30.94 8.35
N ASN A 95 -28.40 30.53 9.34
CA ASN A 95 -29.87 30.63 9.33
C ASN A 95 -30.54 29.99 8.10
N THR A 96 -29.83 29.12 7.38
CA THR A 96 -30.37 28.40 6.22
C THR A 96 -31.02 27.09 6.63
N LYS A 97 -32.04 26.64 5.88
CA LYS A 97 -32.73 25.37 6.12
C LYS A 97 -32.02 24.24 5.37
N GLU A 98 -31.36 23.35 6.11
CA GLU A 98 -30.63 22.23 5.54
C GLU A 98 -31.36 20.89 5.76
N PRO A 99 -31.39 19.99 4.75
CA PRO A 99 -31.99 18.68 4.91
C PRO A 99 -31.12 17.76 5.78
N ARG A 100 -31.72 17.10 6.77
CA ARG A 100 -31.00 16.19 7.69
C ARG A 100 -31.17 14.73 7.27
N ALA A 101 -30.07 14.07 6.93
CA ALA A 101 -30.09 12.64 6.60
C ALA A 101 -30.56 11.79 7.80
N PRO A 102 -31.52 10.86 7.62
CA PRO A 102 -31.91 9.93 8.67
C PRO A 102 -30.77 8.94 8.96
N PHE A 103 -30.32 8.92 10.21
CA PHE A 103 -29.16 8.12 10.65
C PHE A 103 -29.33 6.63 10.35
N TRP A 104 -30.45 6.04 10.78
CA TRP A 104 -30.70 4.60 10.67
C TRP A 104 -30.99 4.13 9.25
N ARG A 105 -31.66 4.94 8.42
CA ARG A 105 -32.16 4.51 7.11
C ARG A 105 -31.17 4.80 5.96
N MET A 106 -30.29 5.79 6.12
CA MET A 106 -29.36 6.21 5.05
C MET A 106 -27.90 6.18 5.49
N LYS A 107 -27.58 6.68 6.69
CA LYS A 107 -26.18 6.78 7.13
C LYS A 107 -25.60 5.40 7.49
N LEU A 108 -26.32 4.64 8.32
CA LEU A 108 -25.89 3.31 8.76
C LEU A 108 -25.67 2.32 7.60
N PRO A 109 -26.63 2.07 6.68
CA PRO A 109 -26.40 1.14 5.57
C PRO A 109 -25.30 1.62 4.62
N GLY A 110 -25.18 2.93 4.39
CA GLY A 110 -24.10 3.50 3.58
C GLY A 110 -22.71 3.29 4.19
N THR A 111 -22.57 3.53 5.50
CA THR A 111 -21.32 3.29 6.22
C THR A 111 -20.96 1.81 6.26
N VAL A 112 -21.93 0.92 6.52
CA VAL A 112 -21.71 -0.54 6.54
C VAL A 112 -21.31 -1.05 5.15
N PHE A 113 -21.98 -0.61 4.09
CA PHE A 113 -21.62 -1.00 2.73
C PHE A 113 -20.23 -0.49 2.36
N SER A 114 -19.92 0.77 2.65
CA SER A 114 -18.59 1.34 2.40
C SER A 114 -17.49 0.59 3.16
N PHE A 115 -17.72 0.28 4.43
CA PHE A 115 -16.76 -0.49 5.24
C PHE A 115 -16.57 -1.91 4.71
N SER A 116 -17.66 -2.57 4.31
CA SER A 116 -17.62 -3.90 3.70
C SER A 116 -16.81 -3.91 2.40
N VAL A 117 -17.00 -2.90 1.53
CA VAL A 117 -16.22 -2.76 0.29
C VAL A 117 -14.73 -2.57 0.60
N VAL A 118 -14.38 -1.72 1.56
CA VAL A 118 -12.96 -1.52 1.95
C VAL A 118 -12.35 -2.81 2.50
N LEU A 119 -13.06 -3.53 3.38
CA LEU A 119 -12.61 -4.82 3.88
C LEU A 119 -12.43 -5.87 2.77
N LEU A 120 -13.33 -5.90 1.79
CA LEU A 120 -13.23 -6.79 0.64
C LEU A 120 -11.98 -6.47 -0.18
N LEU A 121 -11.70 -5.18 -0.44
CA LEU A 121 -10.50 -4.77 -1.18
C LEU A 121 -9.21 -5.15 -0.43
N VAL A 122 -9.20 -4.99 0.90
CA VAL A 122 -8.07 -5.44 1.74
C VAL A 122 -7.90 -6.96 1.67
N ALA A 123 -8.99 -7.72 1.77
CA ALA A 123 -8.95 -9.18 1.66
C ALA A 123 -8.45 -9.64 0.28
N LEU A 124 -8.87 -8.96 -0.80
CA LEU A 124 -8.40 -9.22 -2.15
C LEU A 124 -6.90 -8.96 -2.30
N ALA A 125 -6.38 -7.90 -1.69
CA ALA A 125 -4.95 -7.62 -1.67
C ALA A 125 -4.16 -8.73 -0.95
N PHE A 126 -4.65 -9.20 0.20
CA PHE A 126 -4.04 -10.35 0.89
C PHE A 126 -4.10 -11.63 0.04
N ALA A 127 -5.23 -11.92 -0.59
CA ALA A 127 -5.38 -13.08 -1.48
C ALA A 127 -4.40 -13.01 -2.67
N ALA A 128 -4.19 -11.83 -3.26
CA ALA A 128 -3.22 -11.63 -4.33
C ALA A 128 -1.79 -11.89 -3.85
N VAL A 129 -1.40 -11.39 -2.67
CA VAL A 129 -0.08 -11.66 -2.08
C VAL A 129 0.11 -13.16 -1.83
N ILE A 130 -0.89 -13.83 -1.25
CA ILE A 130 -0.87 -15.28 -1.04
C ILE A 130 -0.74 -16.02 -2.38
N GLY A 131 -1.49 -15.61 -3.41
CA GLY A 131 -1.40 -16.17 -4.75
C GLY A 131 0.00 -16.06 -5.35
N VAL A 132 0.67 -14.92 -5.16
CA VAL A 132 2.06 -14.71 -5.61
C VAL A 132 3.05 -15.59 -4.83
N VAL A 133 2.84 -15.75 -3.51
CA VAL A 133 3.67 -16.65 -2.70
C VAL A 133 3.53 -18.10 -3.17
N ILE A 134 2.30 -18.56 -3.41
CA ILE A 134 2.04 -19.91 -3.93
C ILE A 134 2.64 -20.07 -5.34
N TYR A 135 2.45 -19.10 -6.22
CA TYR A 135 3.04 -19.08 -7.56
C TYR A 135 4.57 -19.23 -7.50
N ARG A 136 5.23 -18.52 -6.58
CA ARG A 136 6.67 -18.65 -6.35
C ARG A 136 7.06 -20.05 -5.92
N MET A 137 6.33 -20.68 -5.00
CA MET A 137 6.61 -22.06 -4.56
C MET A 137 6.43 -23.07 -5.71
N CYS A 138 5.42 -22.87 -6.56
CA CYS A 138 5.19 -23.69 -7.74
C CYS A 138 6.32 -23.52 -8.78
N ILE A 139 6.71 -22.28 -9.09
CA ILE A 139 7.79 -22.02 -10.07
C ILE A 139 9.14 -22.55 -9.60
N LEU A 140 9.48 -22.42 -8.32
CA LEU A 140 10.71 -22.99 -7.78
C LEU A 140 10.75 -24.50 -8.00
N THR A 141 9.64 -25.19 -7.76
CA THR A 141 9.53 -26.64 -7.99
C THR A 141 9.67 -27.01 -9.47
N ILE A 142 9.06 -26.24 -10.37
CA ILE A 142 9.10 -26.49 -11.82
C ILE A 142 10.50 -26.19 -12.40
N ASN A 143 11.11 -25.07 -12.05
CA ASN A 143 12.43 -24.69 -12.55
C ASN A 143 13.54 -25.65 -12.09
N VAL A 144 13.40 -26.26 -10.90
CA VAL A 144 14.30 -27.33 -10.47
C VAL A 144 14.20 -28.54 -11.39
N ASN A 145 12.97 -28.95 -11.75
CA ASN A 145 12.74 -30.17 -12.53
C ASN A 145 13.05 -30.04 -14.04
N PHE A 146 13.10 -28.81 -14.60
CA PHE A 146 13.25 -28.59 -16.05
C PHE A 146 14.54 -27.86 -16.46
N PHE A 147 15.17 -27.07 -15.58
CA PHE A 147 16.38 -26.26 -15.91
C PHE A 147 17.66 -26.86 -15.30
N GLU A 148 17.82 -28.17 -15.36
CA GLU A 148 18.99 -28.86 -14.79
C GLU A 148 20.31 -28.46 -15.48
N GLU A 149 20.28 -28.05 -16.76
CA GLU A 149 21.53 -27.95 -17.54
C GLU A 149 22.11 -26.54 -17.83
N THR A 150 21.40 -25.42 -17.66
CA THR A 150 21.87 -24.14 -18.26
C THR A 150 22.19 -22.98 -17.31
N MET A 151 21.76 -23.00 -16.04
CA MET A 151 21.89 -21.84 -15.13
C MET A 151 22.33 -22.23 -13.72
N SER A 152 23.27 -21.46 -13.15
CA SER A 152 23.74 -21.62 -11.76
C SER A 152 22.64 -21.34 -10.72
N THR A 153 22.78 -21.91 -9.51
CA THR A 153 21.76 -21.84 -8.45
C THR A 153 21.43 -20.40 -8.03
N SER A 154 22.42 -19.50 -8.06
CA SER A 154 22.25 -18.08 -7.73
C SER A 154 21.45 -17.32 -8.79
N GLN A 155 21.67 -17.62 -10.08
CA GLN A 155 20.90 -17.04 -11.17
C GLN A 155 19.42 -17.47 -11.12
N LYS A 156 19.15 -18.75 -10.80
CA LYS A 156 17.78 -19.27 -10.60
C LYS A 156 17.04 -18.54 -9.48
N MET A 157 17.72 -18.28 -8.36
CA MET A 157 17.16 -17.57 -7.21
C MET A 157 16.87 -16.08 -7.52
N MET A 158 17.79 -15.40 -8.22
CA MET A 158 17.60 -14.00 -8.63
C MET A 158 16.50 -13.86 -9.69
N LEU A 159 16.46 -14.73 -10.69
CA LEU A 159 15.44 -14.70 -11.76
C LEU A 159 14.03 -14.90 -11.20
N THR A 160 13.85 -15.84 -10.27
CA THR A 160 12.56 -16.10 -9.62
C THR A 160 12.10 -14.92 -8.76
N THR A 161 13.04 -14.25 -8.08
CA THR A 161 12.73 -13.07 -7.27
C THR A 161 12.38 -11.87 -8.15
N ALA A 162 13.12 -11.67 -9.25
CA ALA A 162 12.89 -10.60 -10.21
C ALA A 162 11.56 -10.78 -10.97
N SER A 163 11.24 -11.99 -11.44
CA SER A 163 9.97 -12.26 -12.13
C SER A 163 8.77 -12.04 -11.22
N ALA A 164 8.84 -12.47 -9.95
CA ALA A 164 7.78 -12.21 -8.97
C ALA A 164 7.63 -10.70 -8.68
N ALA A 165 8.73 -9.96 -8.56
CA ALA A 165 8.68 -8.51 -8.39
C ALA A 165 8.03 -7.81 -9.60
N CYS A 166 8.37 -8.24 -10.83
CA CYS A 166 7.75 -7.74 -12.06
C CYS A 166 6.25 -8.06 -12.14
N ILE A 167 5.82 -9.26 -11.74
CA ILE A 167 4.40 -9.64 -11.71
C ILE A 167 3.64 -8.80 -10.67
N ASN A 168 4.21 -8.61 -9.48
CA ASN A 168 3.64 -7.74 -8.45
C ASN A 168 3.50 -6.30 -8.95
N LEU A 169 4.56 -5.76 -9.57
CA LEU A 169 4.54 -4.43 -10.14
C LEU A 169 3.49 -4.30 -11.25
N ALA A 170 3.45 -5.23 -12.19
CA ALA A 170 2.45 -5.24 -13.26
C ALA A 170 1.02 -5.35 -12.72
N GLY A 171 0.78 -6.19 -11.71
CA GLY A 171 -0.52 -6.34 -11.07
C GLY A 171 -0.99 -5.05 -10.38
N THR A 172 -0.11 -4.40 -9.64
CA THR A 172 -0.43 -3.12 -8.96
C THR A 172 -0.65 -1.97 -9.96
N LEU A 173 0.14 -1.89 -11.02
CA LEU A 173 -0.03 -0.89 -12.08
C LEU A 173 -1.31 -1.11 -12.88
N ALA A 174 -1.66 -2.35 -13.20
CA ALA A 174 -2.90 -2.69 -13.90
C ALA A 174 -4.15 -2.35 -13.08
N HIS A 175 -4.09 -2.52 -11.75
CA HIS A 175 -5.17 -2.10 -10.85
C HIS A 175 -5.29 -0.57 -10.77
N THR A 176 -4.16 0.14 -10.68
CA THR A 176 -4.12 1.61 -10.59
C THR A 176 -4.61 2.29 -11.87
N ASN A 177 -4.30 1.74 -13.05
CA ASN A 177 -4.74 2.29 -14.34
C ASN A 177 -6.22 2.02 -14.68
N ARG A 178 -6.93 1.19 -13.88
CA ARG A 178 -8.35 0.85 -14.10
C ARG A 178 -9.31 1.61 -13.17
N ILE A 179 -8.80 2.35 -12.19
CA ILE A 179 -9.56 3.20 -11.26
C ILE A 179 -9.53 4.63 -11.78
#